data_AF-A0A0C3JF80-F1
#
_entry.id   AF-A0A0C3JF80-F1
#
_cell.length_a   1.000
_cell.length_b   1.000
_cell.length_c   1.000
_cell.angle_alpha   90.00
_cell.angle_beta   90.00
_cell.angle_gamma   90.00
#
_symmetry.space_group_name_H-M   'P 1'
#
loop_
_entity.id
_entity.type
_entity.pdbx_description
1 polymer ?
#
loop_
_entity_poly.entity_id
_entity_poly.type
_entity_poly.pdbx_seq_one_letter_code
_entity_poly.pdbx_strand_id
1 'polypeptide(L)'
;MPTLAISPQSSMQFIAEHGIGAVLVFEYLYFLLQANKLNSDIQTGLKLAVSMYQTSGVQATVAKLVTAAFQQHGEDVKSLSPILVGIAKENQMCMKLFPQH
;
A
#
# COMPACT_ATOMS: atom_id res chain seq x y z
N MET A 1 -12.74 31.06 -24.07
CA MET A 1 -11.46 30.85 -23.37
C MET A 1 -11.46 29.45 -22.81
N PRO A 2 -10.52 28.57 -23.16
CA PRO A 2 -10.40 27.29 -22.49
C PRO A 2 -9.76 27.51 -21.11
N THR A 3 -10.46 27.06 -20.08
CA THR A 3 -10.00 27.12 -18.70
C THR A 3 -8.73 26.28 -18.56
N LEU A 4 -7.66 26.91 -18.08
CA LEU A 4 -6.43 26.23 -17.67
C LEU A 4 -6.79 25.21 -16.59
N ALA A 5 -6.78 23.92 -16.96
CA ALA A 5 -6.83 22.83 -15.99
C ALA A 5 -5.65 23.03 -15.03
N ILE A 6 -5.97 23.41 -13.80
CA ILE A 6 -4.98 23.54 -12.73
C ILE A 6 -4.29 22.19 -12.56
N SER A 7 -2.98 22.28 -12.44
CA SER A 7 -1.94 21.25 -12.53
C SER A 7 -1.98 20.22 -11.37
N PRO A 8 -1.09 19.20 -11.36
CA PRO A 8 -1.26 17.94 -10.65
C PRO A 8 -0.91 18.07 -9.16
N GLN A 9 -1.84 18.58 -8.36
CA GLN A 9 -1.84 18.27 -6.93
C GLN A 9 -2.19 16.79 -6.82
N SER A 10 -1.28 15.97 -6.29
CA SER A 10 -1.58 14.57 -5.98
C SER A 10 -2.85 14.55 -5.14
N SER A 11 -3.92 13.96 -5.66
CA SER A 11 -5.18 13.88 -4.93
C SER A 11 -4.95 13.17 -3.60
N MET A 12 -5.76 13.49 -2.59
CA MET A 12 -5.64 12.85 -1.27
C MET A 12 -5.75 11.32 -1.37
N GLN A 13 -6.53 10.85 -2.36
CA GLN A 13 -6.61 9.45 -2.79
C GLN A 13 -5.26 8.89 -3.25
N PHE A 14 -4.52 9.59 -4.12
CA PHE A 14 -3.21 9.17 -4.59
C PHE A 14 -2.22 9.03 -3.43
N ILE A 15 -2.23 9.99 -2.50
CA ILE A 15 -1.39 9.96 -1.30
C ILE A 15 -1.75 8.76 -0.43
N ALA A 16 -3.05 8.50 -0.22
CA ALA A 16 -3.51 7.37 0.58
C ALA A 16 -3.10 6.02 -0.04
N GLU A 17 -3.27 5.85 -1.35
CA GLU A 17 -2.89 4.63 -2.06
C GLU A 17 -1.38 4.36 -1.95
N HIS A 18 -0.55 5.36 -2.22
CA HIS A 18 0.90 5.22 -2.15
C HIS A 18 1.40 5.07 -0.72
N GLY A 19 0.78 5.76 0.24
CA GLY A 19 1.08 5.64 1.66
C GLY A 19 0.84 4.23 2.18
N ILE A 20 -0.32 3.64 1.86
CA ILE A 20 -0.62 2.24 2.21
C ILE A 20 0.37 1.30 1.54
N GLY A 21 0.64 1.49 0.23
CA GLY A 21 1.60 0.66 -0.50
C GLY A 21 3.00 0.68 0.13
N ALA A 22 3.48 1.85 0.55
CA ALA A 22 4.76 1.99 1.25
C ALA A 22 4.76 1.22 2.59
N VAL A 23 3.72 1.39 3.40
CA VAL A 23 3.57 0.68 4.69
C VAL A 23 3.65 -0.84 4.49
N LEU A 24 2.92 -1.38 3.52
CA LEU A 24 2.90 -2.81 3.22
C LEU A 24 4.27 -3.33 2.74
N VAL A 25 4.94 -2.58 1.86
CA VAL A 25 6.29 -2.93 1.37
C VAL A 25 7.29 -2.98 2.54
N PHE A 26 7.27 -1.98 3.42
CA PHE A 26 8.18 -1.93 4.56
C PHE A 26 7.86 -2.96 5.64
N GLU A 27 6.57 -3.25 5.87
CA GLU A 27 6.14 -4.36 6.72
C GLU A 27 6.75 -5.68 6.23
N TYR A 28 6.61 -5.99 4.94
CA TYR A 28 7.14 -7.22 4.37
C TYR A 28 8.67 -7.27 4.43
N LEU A 29 9.34 -6.16 4.13
CA LEU A 29 10.79 -6.04 4.26
C LEU A 29 11.25 -6.30 5.70
N TYR A 30 10.56 -5.73 6.69
CA TYR A 30 10.86 -5.95 8.10
C TYR A 30 10.84 -7.44 8.46
N PHE A 31 9.79 -8.16 8.07
CA PHE A 31 9.69 -9.60 8.35
C PHE A 31 10.67 -10.45 7.54
N LEU A 32 10.97 -10.06 6.30
CA LEU A 32 12.02 -10.71 5.50
C LEU A 32 13.39 -10.65 6.20
N LEU A 33 13.74 -9.48 6.74
CA LEU A 33 14.98 -9.27 7.48
C LEU A 33 14.95 -10.02 8.82
N GLN A 34 13.85 -9.95 9.56
CA GLN A 34 13.70 -10.65 10.84
C GLN A 34 13.80 -12.17 10.71
N ALA A 35 13.19 -12.75 9.67
CA ALA A 35 13.21 -14.19 9.43
C ALA A 35 14.58 -14.71 8.93
N ASN A 36 15.59 -13.84 8.83
CA ASN A 36 16.89 -14.11 8.21
C ASN A 36 16.77 -14.79 6.83
N LYS A 37 15.64 -14.55 6.12
CA LYS A 37 15.40 -15.06 4.77
C LYS A 37 16.21 -14.29 3.73
N LEU A 38 16.87 -13.21 4.14
CA LEU A 38 17.86 -12.50 3.35
C LEU A 38 19.27 -12.82 3.83
N ASN A 39 19.99 -13.60 3.03
CA ASN A 39 21.47 -13.66 3.08
C ASN A 39 22.13 -12.42 2.43
N SER A 40 21.33 -11.42 2.05
CA SER A 40 21.73 -10.29 1.20
C SER A 40 21.39 -8.94 1.84
N ASP A 41 22.00 -7.88 1.33
CA ASP A 41 21.78 -6.48 1.75
C ASP A 41 20.30 -6.04 1.62
N ILE A 42 19.94 -5.03 2.42
CA ILE A 42 18.62 -4.39 2.52
C ILE A 42 18.08 -4.00 1.14
N GLN A 43 18.94 -3.57 0.21
CA GLN A 43 18.52 -3.16 -1.13
C GLN A 43 17.88 -4.31 -1.91
N THR A 44 18.42 -5.53 -1.80
CA THR A 44 17.84 -6.72 -2.44
C THR A 44 16.50 -7.07 -1.81
N GLY A 45 16.38 -6.91 -0.48
CA GLY A 45 15.14 -7.18 0.25
C GLY A 45 14.04 -6.20 -0.16
N LEU A 46 14.39 -4.93 -0.31
CA LEU A 46 13.46 -3.90 -0.76
C LEU A 46 12.96 -4.19 -2.18
N LYS A 47 13.84 -4.57 -3.11
CA LYS A 47 13.44 -4.96 -4.48
C LYS A 47 12.48 -6.15 -4.46
N LEU A 48 12.74 -7.15 -3.62
CA LEU A 48 11.86 -8.29 -3.45
C LEU A 48 10.50 -7.87 -2.88
N ALA A 49 10.47 -7.03 -1.86
CA ALA A 49 9.24 -6.52 -1.25
C ALA A 49 8.37 -5.75 -2.25
N VAL A 50 8.99 -4.87 -3.05
CA VAL A 50 8.29 -4.13 -4.11
C VAL A 50 7.75 -5.07 -5.18
N SER A 51 8.56 -6.02 -5.65
CA SER A 51 8.13 -7.01 -6.64
C SER A 51 6.95 -7.84 -6.13
N MET A 52 6.99 -8.27 -4.87
CA MET A 52 5.90 -8.98 -4.23
C MET A 52 4.63 -8.12 -4.14
N TYR A 53 4.72 -6.85 -3.76
CA TYR A 53 3.57 -5.95 -3.74
C TYR A 53 2.89 -5.81 -5.11
N GLN A 54 3.70 -5.66 -6.16
CA GLN A 54 3.21 -5.50 -7.54
C GLN A 54 2.60 -6.77 -8.13
N THR A 55 3.19 -7.94 -7.84
CA THR A 55 2.79 -9.22 -8.46
C THR A 55 1.74 -9.99 -7.65
N SER A 56 1.57 -9.68 -6.37
CA SER A 56 0.70 -10.41 -5.46
C SER A 56 -0.80 -10.16 -5.62
N GLY A 57 -1.19 -9.18 -6.44
CA GLY A 57 -2.56 -8.64 -6.52
C GLY A 57 -2.94 -7.67 -5.41
N VAL A 58 -2.06 -7.49 -4.40
CA VAL A 58 -2.31 -6.59 -3.26
C VAL A 58 -2.39 -5.14 -3.72
N GLN A 59 -1.48 -4.69 -4.59
CA GLN A 59 -1.54 -3.33 -5.13
C GLN A 59 -2.89 -3.02 -5.79
N ALA A 60 -3.37 -3.92 -6.67
CA ALA A 60 -4.65 -3.74 -7.34
C ALA A 60 -5.84 -3.72 -6.36
N THR A 61 -5.76 -4.55 -5.31
CA THR A 61 -6.79 -4.62 -4.27
C THR A 61 -6.82 -3.33 -3.44
N VAL A 62 -5.66 -2.82 -3.01
CA VAL A 62 -5.53 -1.55 -2.29
C VAL A 62 -6.07 -0.40 -3.14
N ALA A 63 -5.66 -0.28 -4.40
CA ALA A 63 -6.12 0.78 -5.30
C ALA A 63 -7.65 0.78 -5.44
N LYS A 64 -8.27 -0.40 -5.59
CA LYS A 64 -9.73 -0.56 -5.68
C LYS A 64 -10.43 -0.13 -4.38
N LEU A 65 -9.95 -0.61 -3.23
CA LEU A 65 -10.57 -0.32 -1.93
C LEU A 65 -10.44 1.16 -1.55
N VAL A 66 -9.27 1.76 -1.79
CA VAL A 66 -9.05 3.20 -1.59
C VAL A 66 -9.97 4.00 -2.49
N THR A 67 -10.07 3.67 -3.78
CA THR A 67 -11.01 4.34 -4.70
C THR A 67 -12.45 4.28 -4.20
N ALA A 68 -12.90 3.11 -3.75
CA ALA A 68 -14.25 2.95 -3.22
C ALA A 68 -14.48 3.79 -1.94
N ALA A 69 -13.49 3.85 -1.04
CA ALA A 69 -13.59 4.66 0.17
C ALA A 69 -13.72 6.16 -0.16
N PHE A 70 -12.92 6.67 -1.09
CA PHE A 70 -12.99 8.08 -1.52
C PHE A 70 -14.28 8.39 -2.30
N GLN A 71 -14.84 7.44 -3.05
CA GLN A 71 -16.15 7.60 -3.68
C GLN A 71 -17.30 7.69 -2.67
N GLN A 72 -17.23 6.91 -1.59
CA GLN A 72 -18.29 6.85 -0.58
C GLN A 72 -18.21 7.99 0.44
N HIS A 73 -16.99 8.40 0.83
CA HIS A 73 -16.77 9.33 1.93
C HIS A 73 -16.15 10.68 1.50
N GLY A 74 -15.89 10.87 0.20
CA GLY A 74 -15.18 12.03 -0.30
C GLY A 74 -13.78 12.11 0.30
N GLU A 75 -13.38 13.29 0.75
CA GLU A 75 -12.11 13.55 1.42
C GLU A 75 -12.25 13.72 2.94
N ASP A 76 -13.33 13.20 3.55
CA ASP A 76 -13.52 13.28 5.01
C ASP A 76 -12.52 12.40 5.76
N VAL A 77 -11.44 13.03 6.24
CA VAL A 77 -10.35 12.37 6.96
C VAL A 77 -10.84 11.58 8.17
N LYS A 78 -11.90 12.03 8.86
CA LYS A 78 -12.40 11.34 10.06
C LYS A 78 -12.98 9.97 9.72
N SER A 79 -13.76 9.89 8.63
CA SER A 79 -14.29 8.61 8.13
C SER A 79 -13.20 7.79 7.43
N LEU A 80 -12.33 8.42 6.64
CA LEU A 80 -11.31 7.73 5.85
C LEU A 80 -10.21 7.11 6.71
N SER A 81 -9.75 7.78 7.76
CA SER A 81 -8.61 7.30 8.57
C SER A 81 -8.77 5.86 9.07
N PRO A 82 -9.86 5.48 9.76
CA PRO A 82 -10.04 4.09 10.19
C PRO A 82 -10.19 3.11 9.02
N ILE A 83 -10.79 3.53 7.90
CA ILE A 83 -10.97 2.69 6.71
C ILE A 83 -9.62 2.39 6.06
N LEU A 84 -8.78 3.41 5.85
CA LEU A 84 -7.45 3.27 5.26
C LEU A 84 -6.53 2.40 6.12
N VAL A 85 -6.61 2.54 7.46
CA VAL A 85 -5.92 1.66 8.40
C VAL A 85 -6.43 0.22 8.28
N GLY A 86 -7.74 0.03 8.15
CA GLY A 86 -8.36 -1.27 7.90
C GLY A 86 -7.86 -1.93 6.61
N ILE A 87 -7.82 -1.17 5.51
CA ILE A 87 -7.29 -1.63 4.21
C ILE A 87 -5.84 -2.10 4.37
N ALA A 88 -4.98 -1.30 5.01
CA ALA A 88 -3.59 -1.69 5.25
C ALA A 88 -3.49 -2.99 6.09
N LYS A 89 -4.30 -3.12 7.14
CA LYS A 89 -4.32 -4.31 8.00
C LYS A 89 -4.80 -5.58 7.29
N GLU A 90 -5.83 -5.48 6.46
CA GLU A 90 -6.39 -6.63 5.75
C GLU A 90 -5.52 -7.09 4.56
N ASN A 91 -4.66 -6.19 4.07
CA ASN A 91 -3.79 -6.43 2.92
C ASN A 91 -2.32 -6.63 3.30
N GLN A 92 -2.04 -6.93 4.57
CA GLN A 92 -0.70 -7.24 5.07
C GLN A 92 -0.03 -8.32 4.23
N MET A 93 1.20 -8.04 3.79
CA MET A 93 1.93 -8.97 2.93
C MET A 93 2.70 -10.02 3.74
N CYS A 94 2.91 -9.79 5.04
CA CYS A 94 3.63 -10.72 5.92
C CYS A 94 3.01 -12.12 5.98
N MET A 95 1.68 -12.23 5.79
CA MET A 95 0.97 -13.51 5.75
C MET A 95 1.44 -14.39 4.59
N LYS A 96 2.00 -13.80 3.52
CA LYS A 96 2.60 -14.57 2.41
C LYS A 96 3.95 -15.20 2.78
N LEU A 97 4.62 -14.74 3.85
CA LEU A 97 5.89 -15.30 4.33
C LEU A 97 5.72 -16.48 5.28
N PHE A 98 4.57 -16.58 5.93
CA PHE A 98 4.22 -17.59 6.92
C PHE A 98 2.86 -18.20 6.59
N PRO A 99 2.75 -19.02 5.52
CA PRO A 99 1.53 -19.77 5.28
C PRO A 99 1.25 -20.64 6.52
N GLN A 100 0.09 -20.44 7.14
CA GLN A 100 -0.34 -21.25 8.27
C GLN A 100 -0.47 -22.70 7.81
N HIS A 101 0.22 -23.61 8.49
CA HIS A 101 0.11 -25.06 8.33
C HIS A 101 -1.19 -25.58 8.94
#